data_AF-A0A7S3AWP0-F1
#
_entry.id   AF-A0A7S3AWP0-F1
#
_cell.length_a   1.000
_cell.length_b   1.000
_cell.length_c   1.000
_cell.angle_alpha   90.00
_cell.angle_beta   90.00
_cell.angle_gamma   90.00
#
_symmetry.space_group_name_H-M   'P 1'
#
loop_
_entity.id
_entity.type
_entity.pdbx_description
1 polymer ?
#
loop_
_entity_poly.entity_id
_entity_poly.type
_entity_poly.pdbx_seq_one_letter_code
_entity_poly.pdbx_strand_id
1 'polypeptide(L)'
;SKGLEFDHVFVAGVEESLMPHYHSLDAGDASLEEERRILYVAMTRARHSLVLTHTDRRSRWGKMHCAEPSRFLAALPDRWKFDLRHTDAGGRGRGRRETQSSLGKGWA
;
A
#
# COMPACT_ATOMS: atom_id res chain seq x y z
N SER A 1 -12.41 -13.68 10.96
CA SER A 1 -13.60 -12.95 10.48
C SER A 1 -14.58 -13.82 9.67
N LYS A 2 -14.45 -15.16 9.61
CA LYS A 2 -15.35 -16.00 8.79
C LYS A 2 -16.78 -15.98 9.37
N GLY A 3 -17.74 -15.48 8.58
CA GLY A 3 -19.17 -15.45 8.94
C GLY A 3 -19.68 -14.13 9.52
N LEU A 4 -18.81 -13.12 9.67
CA LEU A 4 -19.20 -11.79 10.15
C LEU A 4 -19.33 -10.80 8.99
N GLU A 5 -20.25 -9.86 9.12
CA GLU A 5 -20.43 -8.71 8.24
C GLU A 5 -20.41 -7.43 9.09
N PHE A 6 -19.99 -6.32 8.48
CA PHE A 6 -19.83 -5.04 9.18
C PHE A 6 -20.39 -3.91 8.30
N ASP A 7 -20.94 -2.88 8.93
CA ASP A 7 -21.48 -1.72 8.22
C ASP A 7 -20.38 -1.01 7.40
N HIS A 8 -19.19 -0.90 8.00
CA HIS A 8 -18.03 -0.28 7.39
C HIS A 8 -16.82 -1.21 7.50
N VAL A 9 -16.13 -1.46 6.38
CA VAL A 9 -14.93 -2.30 6.33
C VAL A 9 -13.76 -1.52 5.75
N PHE A 10 -12.61 -1.65 6.42
CA PHE A 10 -11.34 -1.13 5.95
C PHE A 10 -10.41 -2.31 5.68
N VAL A 11 -9.92 -2.43 4.45
CA VAL A 11 -8.84 -3.35 4.10
C VAL A 11 -7.58 -2.52 3.92
N ALA A 12 -6.69 -2.61 4.90
CA ALA A 12 -5.46 -1.86 4.90
C ALA A 12 -4.31 -2.66 4.26
N GLY A 13 -3.44 -1.97 3.54
CA GLY A 13 -2.24 -2.58 2.97
C GLY A 13 -2.52 -3.46 1.76
N VAL A 14 -3.40 -3.01 0.87
CA VAL A 14 -3.67 -3.66 -0.41
C VAL A 14 -2.52 -3.32 -1.38
N GLU A 15 -1.37 -3.93 -1.12
CA GLU A 15 -0.06 -3.65 -1.73
C GLU A 15 0.54 -4.90 -2.36
N GLU A 16 1.37 -4.74 -3.38
CA GLU A 16 2.19 -5.85 -3.89
C GLU A 16 3.06 -6.45 -2.78
N SER A 17 3.25 -7.77 -2.81
CA SER A 17 3.96 -8.54 -1.77
C SER A 17 3.33 -8.52 -0.36
N LEU A 18 2.16 -7.90 -0.19
CA LEU A 18 1.31 -8.01 1.01
C LEU A 18 -0.03 -8.67 0.68
N MET A 19 -0.68 -8.18 -0.38
CA MET A 19 -1.95 -8.66 -0.91
C MET A 19 -1.95 -8.43 -2.43
N PRO A 20 -1.55 -9.41 -3.24
CA PRO A 20 -1.25 -10.79 -2.88
C PRO A 20 0.01 -10.94 -2.03
N HIS A 21 0.00 -11.92 -1.13
CA HIS A 21 1.18 -12.26 -0.33
C HIS A 21 2.34 -12.73 -1.22
N TYR A 22 3.59 -12.39 -0.86
CA TYR A 22 4.76 -12.67 -1.69
C TYR A 22 4.93 -14.15 -2.06
N HIS A 23 4.66 -15.08 -1.14
CA HIS A 23 4.69 -16.52 -1.45
C HIS A 23 3.72 -16.93 -2.56
N SER A 24 2.56 -16.28 -2.65
CA SER A 24 1.55 -16.57 -3.65
C SER A 24 1.92 -16.06 -5.03
N LEU A 25 2.89 -15.12 -5.12
CA LEU A 25 3.43 -14.66 -6.39
C LEU A 25 4.29 -15.73 -7.06
N ASP A 26 5.08 -16.45 -6.26
CA ASP A 26 6.01 -17.48 -6.77
C ASP A 26 5.34 -18.84 -6.93
N ALA A 27 4.27 -19.11 -6.18
CA ALA A 27 3.55 -20.39 -6.17
C ALA A 27 2.63 -20.62 -7.39
N GLY A 28 2.47 -19.60 -8.25
CA GLY A 28 1.71 -19.69 -9.51
C GLY A 28 0.24 -19.27 -9.40
N ASP A 29 -0.46 -19.33 -10.54
CA ASP A 29 -1.78 -18.72 -10.74
C ASP A 29 -2.85 -19.19 -9.76
N ALA A 30 -2.86 -20.46 -9.39
CA ALA A 30 -3.83 -20.98 -8.43
C ALA A 30 -3.73 -20.32 -7.05
N SER A 31 -2.49 -20.05 -6.59
CA SER A 31 -2.27 -19.35 -5.31
C SER A 31 -2.67 -17.89 -5.40
N LEU A 32 -2.44 -17.26 -6.56
CA LEU A 32 -2.83 -15.88 -6.82
C LEU A 32 -4.36 -15.71 -6.85
N GLU A 33 -5.07 -16.66 -7.45
CA GLU A 33 -6.54 -16.67 -7.47
C GLU A 33 -7.12 -16.90 -6.07
N GLU A 34 -6.45 -17.65 -5.20
CA GLU A 34 -6.85 -17.78 -3.81
C GLU A 34 -6.69 -16.45 -3.04
N GLU A 35 -5.58 -15.72 -3.23
CA GLU A 35 -5.41 -14.37 -2.67
C GLU A 35 -6.49 -13.41 -3.18
N ARG A 36 -6.84 -13.50 -4.47
CA ARG A 36 -7.94 -12.73 -5.05
C ARG A 36 -9.26 -13.06 -4.36
N ARG A 37 -9.53 -14.33 -4.09
CA ARG A 37 -10.72 -14.78 -3.36
C ARG A 37 -10.72 -14.28 -1.92
N ILE A 38 -9.56 -14.23 -1.26
CA ILE A 38 -9.41 -13.66 0.08
C ILE A 38 -9.79 -12.18 0.07
N LEU A 39 -9.27 -11.38 -0.88
CA LEU A 39 -9.65 -9.98 -1.02
C LEU A 39 -11.14 -9.83 -1.31
N TYR A 40 -11.69 -10.61 -2.24
CA TYR A 40 -13.12 -10.59 -2.56
C TYR A 40 -13.98 -10.84 -1.33
N VAL A 41 -13.66 -11.86 -0.53
CA VAL A 41 -14.40 -12.17 0.71
C VAL A 41 -14.32 -11.02 1.70
N ALA A 42 -13.18 -10.33 1.80
CA ALA A 42 -13.04 -9.13 2.65
C ALA A 42 -13.92 -7.98 2.14
N MET A 43 -13.93 -7.74 0.82
CA MET A 43 -14.75 -6.71 0.18
C MET A 43 -16.25 -6.95 0.43
N THR A 44 -16.72 -8.19 0.29
CA THR A 44 -18.12 -8.56 0.48
C THR A 44 -18.53 -8.62 1.95
N ARG A 45 -17.63 -8.34 2.92
CA ARG A 45 -18.04 -8.17 4.33
C ARG A 45 -18.65 -6.79 4.61
N ALA A 46 -18.47 -5.83 3.71
CA ALA A 46 -18.98 -4.48 3.87
C ALA A 46 -20.46 -4.39 3.49
N ARG A 47 -21.29 -3.83 4.37
CA ARG A 47 -22.71 -3.57 4.07
C ARG A 47 -22.96 -2.19 3.47
N HIS A 48 -22.31 -1.16 4.00
CA HIS A 48 -22.53 0.23 3.58
C HIS A 48 -21.30 0.85 2.91
N SER A 49 -20.10 0.69 3.49
CA SER A 49 -18.89 1.25 2.87
C SER A 49 -17.68 0.34 2.98
N LEU A 50 -16.89 0.33 1.91
CA LEU A 50 -15.60 -0.35 1.82
C LEU A 50 -14.52 0.68 1.51
N VAL A 51 -13.43 0.64 2.28
CA VAL A 51 -12.23 1.43 2.00
C VAL A 51 -11.05 0.49 1.85
N LEU A 52 -10.36 0.60 0.71
CA LEU A 52 -9.11 -0.11 0.43
C LEU A 52 -7.97 0.90 0.49
N THR A 53 -6.93 0.63 1.27
CA THR A 53 -5.78 1.54 1.39
C THR A 53 -4.46 0.88 1.02
N HIS A 54 -3.54 1.66 0.48
CA HIS A 54 -2.14 1.31 0.28
C HIS A 54 -1.27 2.49 0.75
N THR A 55 0.04 2.26 0.92
CA THR A 55 1.03 3.30 1.23
C THR A 55 2.14 3.28 0.19
N ASP A 56 2.80 4.43 -0.04
CA ASP A 56 3.99 4.51 -0.91
C ASP A 56 5.23 3.90 -0.23
N ARG A 57 5.25 3.91 1.12
CA ARG A 57 6.38 3.41 1.91
C ARG A 57 5.89 2.69 3.16
N ARG A 58 6.48 1.52 3.44
CA ARG A 58 6.16 0.69 4.59
C ARG A 58 7.42 0.28 5.34
N SER A 59 7.40 0.43 6.66
CA SER A 59 8.42 -0.14 7.53
C SER A 59 8.15 -1.64 7.74
N ARG A 60 9.12 -2.49 7.41
CA ARG A 60 9.11 -3.92 7.72
C ARG A 60 10.47 -4.30 8.29
N TRP A 61 10.46 -5.04 9.40
CA TRP A 61 11.68 -5.52 10.07
C TRP A 61 12.74 -4.42 10.30
N GLY A 62 12.28 -3.22 10.70
CA GLY A 62 13.15 -2.08 10.99
C GLY A 62 13.71 -1.36 9.77
N LYS A 63 13.34 -1.76 8.55
CA LYS A 63 13.76 -1.11 7.30
C LYS A 63 12.56 -0.51 6.57
N MET A 64 12.77 0.64 5.94
CA MET A 64 11.75 1.27 5.10
C MET A 64 11.85 0.72 3.68
N HIS A 65 10.72 0.23 3.15
CA HIS A 65 10.61 -0.27 1.80
C HIS A 65 9.63 0.59 1.00
N CYS A 66 9.89 0.76 -0.29
CA CYS A 66 8.86 1.27 -1.20
C CYS A 66 7.77 0.21 -1.32
N ALA A 67 6.52 0.63 -1.27
CA ALA A 67 5.36 -0.23 -1.39
C ALA A 67 4.58 0.20 -2.64
N GLU A 68 4.27 -0.78 -3.49
CA GLU A 68 3.50 -0.55 -4.70
C GLU A 68 2.03 -0.93 -4.45
N PRO A 69 1.07 -0.22 -5.06
CA PRO A 69 -0.32 -0.61 -5.01
C PRO A 69 -0.50 -2.03 -5.57
N SER A 70 -1.37 -2.83 -4.94
CA SER A 70 -1.67 -4.18 -5.44
C SER A 70 -2.22 -4.16 -6.85
N ARG A 71 -1.84 -5.15 -7.67
CA ARG A 71 -2.47 -5.46 -8.96
C ARG A 71 -3.99 -5.63 -8.87
N PHE A 72 -4.52 -6.04 -7.72
CA PHE A 72 -5.96 -6.18 -7.53
C PHE A 72 -6.67 -4.82 -7.52
N LEU A 73 -6.00 -3.74 -7.11
CA LEU A 73 -6.55 -2.38 -7.20
C LEU A 73 -6.64 -1.91 -8.65
N ALA A 74 -5.66 -2.26 -9.48
CA ALA A 74 -5.66 -1.89 -10.90
C ALA A 74 -6.86 -2.47 -11.66
N ALA A 75 -7.29 -3.69 -11.29
CA ALA A 75 -8.44 -4.37 -11.87
C ALA A 75 -9.81 -3.73 -11.51
N LEU A 76 -9.87 -2.85 -10.53
CA LEU A 76 -11.11 -2.17 -10.16
C LEU A 76 -11.45 -1.08 -11.19
N PRO A 77 -12.75 -0.85 -11.50
CA PRO A 77 -13.19 0.29 -12.28
C PRO A 77 -12.75 1.63 -11.67
N ASP A 78 -12.31 2.57 -12.51
CA ASP A 78 -11.78 3.87 -12.06
C ASP A 78 -12.82 4.71 -11.31
N ARG A 79 -14.11 4.55 -11.63
CA ARG A 79 -15.22 5.22 -10.91
C ARG A 79 -15.30 4.90 -9.41
N TRP A 80 -14.61 3.87 -8.94
CA TRP A 80 -14.55 3.50 -7.53
C TRP A 80 -13.23 3.89 -6.86
N LYS A 81 -12.28 4.43 -7.63
CA LYS A 81 -10.98 4.87 -7.12
C LYS A 81 -11.09 6.35 -6.78
N PHE A 82 -10.98 6.66 -5.50
CA PHE A 82 -10.91 8.02 -5.02
C PHE A 82 -9.50 8.29 -4.50
N ASP A 83 -8.89 9.36 -4.98
CA ASP A 83 -7.64 9.82 -4.42
C ASP A 83 -7.94 10.58 -3.12
N LEU A 84 -7.70 9.91 -1.99
CA LEU A 84 -7.85 10.48 -0.66
C LEU A 84 -6.53 11.07 -0.14
N ARG A 85 -5.49 11.20 -0.97
CA ARG A 85 -4.28 11.92 -0.59
C ARG A 85 -4.69 13.35 -0.27
N HIS A 86 -4.68 13.68 1.01
CA HIS A 86 -4.76 15.06 1.43
C HIS A 86 -3.51 15.74 0.87
N THR A 87 -3.66 16.42 -0.27
CA THR A 87 -2.69 17.43 -0.68
C THR A 87 -2.77 18.49 0.40
N ASP A 88 -1.89 18.41 1.39
CA ASP A 88 -1.56 19.57 2.20
C ASP A 88 -1.00 20.61 1.22
N ALA A 89 -1.90 21.40 0.62
CA ALA A 89 -1.60 22.65 -0.05
C ALA A 89 -1.24 23.72 1.01
N GLY A 90 -0.35 23.33 1.92
CA GLY A 90 0.04 24.04 3.13
C GLY A 90 1.41 23.55 3.54
N GLY A 91 2.43 24.07 2.85
CA GLY A 91 3.82 23.72 3.07
C GLY A 91 4.23 23.81 4.53
N ARG A 92 4.84 22.73 5.03
CA ARG A 92 5.87 22.84 6.06
C ARG A 92 7.20 22.57 5.37
N GLY A 93 7.86 23.66 4.97
CA GLY A 93 9.25 23.65 4.56
C GLY A 93 10.08 22.98 5.65
N ARG A 94 10.63 21.81 5.36
CA ARG A 94 11.71 21.24 6.14
C ARG A 94 13.01 21.77 5.55
N GLY A 95 13.46 22.86 6.16
CA GLY A 95 14.67 23.58 5.77
C GLY A 95 15.87 22.65 5.60
N ARG A 96 16.52 22.84 4.46
CA ARG A 96 17.95 22.67 4.19
C ARG A 96 18.78 22.83 5.48
N ARG A 97 19.50 21.76 5.87
CA ARG A 97 20.78 21.91 6.60
C ARG A 97 21.88 21.53 5.63
N GLU A 98 22.46 22.56 5.03
CA GLU A 98 23.87 22.56 4.69
C GLU A 98 24.66 22.25 5.97
N THR A 99 25.31 21.10 6.00
CA THR A 99 26.56 20.99 6.75
C THR A 99 27.68 21.21 5.76
N GLN A 100 28.17 22.45 5.70
CA GLN A 100 29.54 22.70 5.30
C GLN A 100 30.43 21.89 6.24
N SER A 101 31.16 20.92 5.69
CA SER A 101 32.40 20.46 6.27
C SER A 101 33.46 20.59 5.19
N SER A 102 34.10 21.76 5.19
CA SER A 102 35.40 21.97 4.59
C SER A 102 36.40 20.98 5.19
N LEU A 103 37.12 20.24 4.34
CA LEU A 103 38.39 19.51 4.52
C LEU A 103 38.30 18.34 3.51
N GLY A 104 39.10 18.18 2.49
CA GLY A 104 40.31 18.82 2.02
C GLY A 104 40.86 17.92 0.89
N LYS A 105 41.39 18.55 -0.17
CA LYS A 105 42.54 18.09 -0.99
C LYS A 105 42.49 16.67 -1.58
N GLY A 106 42.39 16.61 -2.91
CA GLY A 106 43.14 15.74 -3.83
C GLY A 106 43.10 14.22 -3.59
N TRP A 107 43.00 13.41 -4.62
CA TRP A 107 44.06 13.18 -5.59
C TRP A 107 43.46 12.47 -6.81
N ALA A 108 44.17 12.65 -7.94
CA ALA A 108 44.31 11.79 -9.12
C ALA A 108 43.27 10.67 -9.36
#